data_AF-A0A8T4BWH5-F1
#
_entry.id   AF-A0A8T4BWH5-F1
#
_cell.length_a   1.000
_cell.length_b   1.000
_cell.length_c   1.000
_cell.angle_alpha   90.00
_cell.angle_beta   90.00
_cell.angle_gamma   90.00
#
_symmetry.space_group_name_H-M   'P 1'
#
loop_
_entity.id
_entity.type
_entity.pdbx_description
1 polymer ?
#
loop_
_entity_poly.entity_id
_entity_poly.type
_entity_poly.pdbx_seq_one_letter_code
_entity_poly.pdbx_strand_id
1 'polypeptide(L)'
;MKEKEIKEELELCIRSFLDAKERSKQEGIDHFDELRILEGAFNRLFMSVEHLCNAIILMERGNFSKKHFGDFTKLRDLKEKYKSDLSDTYQTTYNFRSYGDYRKFPEVKDKFNREELKNKIAIVYTTIKNCLNIIVKDIDINEIIQKLDKKHMEVKTGNNMDKK
;
A
#
# COMPACT_ATOMS: atom_id res chain seq x y z
N MET A 1 -1.34 15.65 19.96
CA MET A 1 -1.34 14.56 18.97
C MET A 1 -2.27 14.92 17.82
N LYS A 2 -1.83 14.83 16.56
CA LYS A 2 -2.61 15.25 15.37
C LYS A 2 -3.54 14.12 14.89
N GLU A 3 -4.42 13.66 15.77
CA GLU A 3 -5.22 12.44 15.57
C GLU A 3 -6.04 12.48 14.26
N LYS A 4 -6.69 13.62 13.96
CA LYS A 4 -7.46 13.79 12.72
C LYS A 4 -6.60 13.59 11.46
N GLU A 5 -5.41 14.20 11.41
CA GLU A 5 -4.50 14.08 10.27
C GLU A 5 -4.00 12.63 10.13
N ILE A 6 -3.73 11.95 11.25
CA ILE A 6 -3.34 10.53 11.24
C ILE A 6 -4.47 9.68 10.66
N LYS A 7 -5.73 9.89 11.09
CA LYS A 7 -6.89 9.16 10.55
C LYS A 7 -7.07 9.42 9.05
N GLU A 8 -6.95 10.67 8.60
CA GLU A 8 -7.04 11.03 7.19
C GLU A 8 -5.98 10.31 6.34
N GLU A 9 -4.72 10.28 6.79
CA GLU A 9 -3.65 9.55 6.10
C GLU A 9 -3.93 8.04 6.09
N LEU A 10 -4.41 7.45 7.19
CA LEU A 10 -4.78 6.03 7.22
C LEU A 10 -5.94 5.70 6.28
N GLU A 11 -6.95 6.56 6.17
CA GLU A 11 -8.04 6.38 5.21
C GLU A 11 -7.55 6.42 3.76
N LEU A 12 -6.65 7.35 3.44
CA LEU A 12 -6.03 7.44 2.11
C LEU A 12 -5.15 6.23 1.82
N CYS A 13 -4.43 5.70 2.83
CA CYS A 13 -3.68 4.46 2.75
C CYS A 13 -4.59 3.29 2.34
N ILE A 14 -5.69 3.07 3.06
CA ILE A 14 -6.61 1.96 2.79
C ILE A 14 -7.31 2.13 1.44
N ARG A 15 -7.76 3.35 1.12
CA ARG A 15 -8.40 3.62 -0.18
C ARG A 15 -7.47 3.29 -1.34
N SER A 16 -6.21 3.70 -1.25
CA SER A 16 -5.21 3.46 -2.30
C SER A 16 -4.84 1.99 -2.40
N PHE A 17 -4.71 1.28 -1.28
CA PHE A 17 -4.46 -0.17 -1.26
C PHE A 17 -5.58 -0.94 -1.97
N LEU A 18 -6.84 -0.60 -1.66
CA LEU A 18 -8.00 -1.27 -2.23
C LEU A 18 -8.14 -0.99 -3.74
N ASP A 19 -7.84 0.22 -4.21
CA ASP A 19 -7.79 0.53 -5.65
C ASP A 19 -6.68 -0.28 -6.36
N ALA A 20 -5.49 -0.38 -5.75
CA ALA A 20 -4.41 -1.24 -6.28
C ALA A 20 -4.84 -2.71 -6.39
N LYS A 21 -5.51 -3.23 -5.36
CA LYS A 21 -6.05 -4.59 -5.33
C LYS A 21 -7.14 -4.81 -6.37
N GLU A 22 -7.98 -3.82 -6.64
CA GLU A 22 -9.04 -3.95 -7.64
C GLU A 22 -8.45 -3.95 -9.06
N ARG A 23 -7.52 -3.05 -9.33
CA ARG A 23 -6.80 -2.99 -10.61
C ARG A 23 -6.03 -4.27 -10.92
N SER A 24 -5.43 -4.90 -9.91
CA SER A 24 -4.67 -6.14 -10.13
C SER A 24 -5.52 -7.32 -10.62
N LYS A 25 -6.85 -7.24 -10.47
CA LYS A 25 -7.81 -8.23 -10.99
C LYS A 25 -8.27 -7.95 -12.42
N GLN A 26 -8.08 -6.73 -12.91
CA GLN A 26 -8.50 -6.35 -14.25
C GLN A 26 -7.60 -7.03 -15.28
N GLU A 27 -8.18 -7.53 -16.36
CA GLU A 27 -7.45 -8.07 -17.52
C GLU A 27 -7.36 -7.00 -18.59
N GLY A 28 -6.17 -6.81 -19.17
CA GLY A 28 -6.00 -5.89 -20.29
C GLY A 28 -6.57 -6.49 -21.56
N ILE A 29 -7.20 -5.65 -22.39
CA ILE A 29 -7.70 -6.08 -23.71
C ILE A 29 -6.57 -6.34 -24.72
N ASP A 30 -5.41 -5.72 -24.48
CA ASP A 30 -4.17 -5.90 -25.23
C ASP A 30 -2.95 -5.66 -24.33
N HIS A 31 -1.75 -5.80 -24.89
CA HIS A 31 -0.49 -5.60 -24.14
C HIS A 31 -0.31 -4.16 -23.63
N PHE A 32 -0.82 -3.17 -24.34
CA PHE A 32 -0.68 -1.78 -23.94
C PHE A 32 -1.60 -1.47 -22.74
N ASP A 33 -2.83 -1.96 -22.78
CA ASP A 33 -3.80 -1.83 -21.70
C ASP A 33 -3.34 -2.59 -20.44
N GLU A 34 -2.77 -3.79 -20.63
CA GLU A 34 -2.11 -4.57 -19.58
C GLU A 34 -1.05 -3.76 -18.83
N LEU A 35 -0.16 -3.08 -19.56
CA LEU A 35 0.87 -2.23 -18.96
C LEU A 35 0.27 -1.05 -18.19
N ARG A 36 -0.79 -0.42 -18.71
CA ARG A 36 -1.47 0.68 -18.01
C ARG A 36 -2.15 0.23 -16.72
N ILE A 37 -2.75 -0.96 -16.72
CA ILE A 37 -3.32 -1.57 -15.53
C ILE A 37 -2.22 -1.80 -14.48
N LEU A 38 -1.09 -2.39 -14.88
CA LEU A 38 0.06 -2.61 -14.00
C LEU A 38 0.62 -1.28 -13.44
N GLU A 39 0.83 -0.27 -14.29
CA GLU A 39 1.30 1.06 -13.90
C GLU A 39 0.36 1.70 -12.89
N GLY A 40 -0.95 1.68 -13.18
CA GLY A 40 -1.97 2.18 -12.26
C GLY A 40 -1.96 1.44 -10.92
N ALA A 41 -1.85 0.11 -10.94
CA ALA A 41 -1.85 -0.70 -9.73
C ALA A 41 -0.61 -0.47 -8.87
N PHE A 42 0.60 -0.50 -9.45
CA PHE A 42 1.84 -0.23 -8.72
C PHE A 42 1.90 1.20 -8.17
N ASN A 43 1.42 2.19 -8.92
CA ASN A 43 1.33 3.56 -8.44
C ASN A 43 0.38 3.67 -7.23
N ARG A 44 -0.80 3.06 -7.29
CA ARG A 44 -1.74 3.03 -6.15
C ARG A 44 -1.17 2.30 -4.94
N LEU A 45 -0.40 1.25 -5.17
CA LEU A 45 0.27 0.50 -4.11
C LEU A 45 1.33 1.36 -3.42
N PHE A 46 2.14 2.11 -4.17
CA PHE A 46 3.07 3.09 -3.62
C PHE A 46 2.36 4.17 -2.79
N MET A 47 1.30 4.79 -3.34
CA MET A 47 0.53 5.81 -2.61
C MET A 47 -0.01 5.28 -1.28
N SER A 48 -0.44 4.01 -1.25
CA SER A 48 -0.89 3.38 0.00
C SER A 48 0.21 3.35 1.06
N VAL A 49 1.40 2.88 0.68
CA VAL A 49 2.56 2.79 1.59
C VAL A 49 3.01 4.18 2.01
N GLU A 50 2.99 5.16 1.10
CA GLU A 50 3.33 6.54 1.40
C GLU A 50 2.42 7.15 2.47
N HIS A 51 1.11 7.00 2.32
CA HIS A 51 0.14 7.46 3.31
C HIS A 51 0.28 6.72 4.66
N LEU A 52 0.59 5.42 4.65
CA LEU A 52 0.91 4.69 5.88
C LEU A 52 2.13 5.28 6.59
N CYS A 53 3.21 5.53 5.85
CA CYS A 53 4.43 6.12 6.38
C CYS A 53 4.18 7.53 6.94
N ASN A 54 3.37 8.35 6.27
CA ASN A 54 2.99 9.68 6.76
C ASN A 54 2.24 9.61 8.09
N ALA A 55 1.25 8.72 8.19
CA ALA A 55 0.49 8.50 9.42
C ALA A 55 1.41 8.08 10.59
N ILE A 56 2.35 7.17 10.33
CA ILE A 56 3.32 6.70 11.32
C ILE A 56 4.27 7.82 11.74
N ILE A 57 4.83 8.57 10.79
CA ILE A 57 5.74 9.69 11.12
C ILE A 57 5.01 10.77 11.91
N LEU A 58 3.77 11.10 11.54
CA LEU A 58 2.91 12.01 12.30
C LEU A 58 2.68 11.53 13.73
N MET A 59 2.47 10.23 13.91
CA MET A 59 2.27 9.61 15.22
C MET A 59 3.54 9.67 16.08
N GLU A 60 4.68 9.31 15.51
CA GLU A 60 5.95 9.21 16.25
C GLU A 60 6.62 10.56 16.53
N ARG A 61 6.42 11.55 15.66
CA ARG A 61 7.19 12.81 15.68
C ARG A 61 6.32 14.07 15.75
N GLY A 62 5.01 13.95 15.57
CA GLY A 62 4.09 15.08 15.62
C GLY A 62 4.15 16.03 14.41
N ASN A 63 5.02 15.78 13.43
CA ASN A 63 5.05 16.47 12.14
C ASN A 63 5.60 15.57 11.04
N PHE A 64 5.24 15.86 9.79
CA PHE A 64 5.93 15.36 8.61
C PHE A 64 6.01 16.49 7.58
N SER A 65 7.04 16.48 6.73
CA SER A 65 7.14 17.42 5.62
C SER A 65 6.71 16.73 4.33
N LYS A 66 5.67 17.25 3.69
CA LYS A 66 5.27 16.84 2.32
C LYS A 66 6.36 17.11 1.28
N LYS A 67 7.41 17.88 1.61
CA LYS A 67 8.55 18.16 0.73
C LYS A 67 9.76 17.26 0.98
N HIS A 68 9.82 16.60 2.15
CA HIS A 68 10.88 15.66 2.50
C HIS A 68 10.28 14.26 2.64
N PHE A 69 9.82 13.74 1.51
CA PHE A 69 9.42 12.34 1.38
C PHE A 69 10.57 11.45 1.81
N GLY A 70 10.27 10.46 2.66
CA GLY A 70 11.20 9.38 2.98
C GLY A 70 12.49 9.85 3.63
N ASP A 71 12.43 10.30 4.89
CA ASP A 71 13.62 10.08 5.73
C ASP A 71 13.69 8.57 6.01
N PHE A 72 14.29 7.83 5.09
CA PHE A 72 14.43 6.37 5.12
C PHE A 72 15.08 5.89 6.41
N THR A 73 15.95 6.72 6.99
CA THR A 73 16.56 6.52 8.30
C THR A 73 15.49 6.41 9.38
N LYS A 74 14.50 7.32 9.38
CA LYS A 74 13.39 7.31 10.34
C LYS A 74 12.51 6.08 10.19
N LEU A 75 12.24 5.62 8.97
CA LEU A 75 11.44 4.41 8.76
C LEU A 75 12.18 3.14 9.21
N ARG A 76 13.51 3.10 9.06
CA ARG A 76 14.34 1.96 9.47
C ARG A 76 14.30 1.75 10.99
N ASP A 77 14.37 2.84 11.76
CA ASP A 77 14.36 2.79 13.23
C ASP A 77 13.00 2.34 13.81
N LEU A 78 11.94 2.40 13.00
CA LEU A 78 10.58 2.03 13.39
C LEU A 78 10.24 0.55 13.14
N LYS A 79 11.16 -0.21 12.52
CA LYS A 79 10.97 -1.62 12.16
C LYS A 79 10.58 -2.49 13.35
N GLU A 80 11.29 -2.37 14.47
CA GLU A 80 11.02 -3.15 15.68
C GLU A 80 9.67 -2.79 16.30
N LYS A 81 9.36 -1.49 16.41
CA LYS A 81 8.10 -1.01 16.97
C LYS A 81 6.91 -1.51 16.16
N TYR A 82 6.97 -1.34 14.84
CA TYR A 82 5.87 -1.64 13.93
C TYR A 82 5.84 -3.07 13.38
N LYS A 83 6.83 -3.89 13.74
CA LYS A 83 7.00 -5.28 13.29
C LYS A 83 6.92 -5.43 11.77
N SER A 84 7.43 -4.43 11.06
CA SER A 84 7.31 -4.28 9.61
C SER A 84 8.51 -3.51 9.05
N ASP A 85 9.07 -3.97 7.93
CA ASP A 85 10.13 -3.23 7.24
C ASP A 85 9.52 -2.14 6.34
N LEU A 86 9.15 -1.03 6.96
CA LEU A 86 8.53 0.12 6.27
C LEU A 86 9.49 0.75 5.26
N SER A 87 10.79 0.76 5.56
CA SER A 87 11.81 1.33 4.69
C SER A 87 11.94 0.52 3.40
N ASP A 88 12.06 -0.80 3.49
CA ASP A 88 12.11 -1.69 2.33
C ASP A 88 10.77 -1.69 1.55
N THR A 89 9.65 -1.73 2.25
CA THR A 89 8.32 -1.69 1.61
C THR A 89 8.13 -0.39 0.81
N TYR A 90 8.51 0.74 1.39
CA TYR A 90 8.45 2.04 0.71
C TYR A 90 9.40 2.09 -0.49
N GLN A 91 10.67 1.71 -0.30
CA GLN A 91 11.66 1.76 -1.38
C GLN A 91 11.27 0.86 -2.55
N THR A 92 10.84 -0.37 -2.27
CA THR A 92 10.50 -1.32 -3.33
C THR A 92 9.26 -0.88 -4.11
N THR A 93 8.22 -0.37 -3.44
CA THR A 93 7.03 0.18 -4.14
C THR A 93 7.35 1.48 -4.89
N TYR A 94 8.23 2.33 -4.36
CA TYR A 94 8.71 3.54 -5.04
C TYR A 94 9.45 3.21 -6.34
N ASN A 95 10.31 2.18 -6.34
CA ASN A 95 11.02 1.74 -7.54
C ASN A 95 10.05 1.34 -8.66
N PHE A 96 8.96 0.62 -8.33
CA PHE A 96 7.92 0.26 -9.31
C PHE A 96 7.16 1.49 -9.83
N ARG A 97 6.81 2.44 -8.94
CA ARG A 97 6.15 3.71 -9.36
C ARG A 97 7.06 4.55 -10.26
N SER A 98 8.36 4.55 -10.00
CA SER A 98 9.38 5.27 -10.80
C SER A 98 9.60 4.64 -12.18
N TYR A 99 9.29 3.35 -12.34
CA TYR A 99 9.36 2.68 -13.64
C TYR A 99 8.33 3.23 -14.63
N GLY A 100 7.09 3.49 -14.19
CA GLY A 100 6.05 4.10 -15.02
C GLY A 100 6.37 5.55 -15.41
N ASP A 101 6.93 6.32 -14.47
CA ASP A 101 7.24 7.74 -14.71
C ASP A 101 8.40 7.94 -15.72
N TYR A 102 9.34 6.99 -15.85
CA TYR A 102 10.54 7.21 -16.67
C TYR A 102 11.19 5.99 -17.35
N ARG A 103 10.66 4.76 -17.25
CA ARG A 103 11.30 3.52 -17.76
C ARG A 103 12.81 3.40 -17.43
N LYS A 104 13.23 4.01 -16.31
CA LYS A 104 14.64 4.31 -16.00
C LYS A 104 15.43 3.16 -15.37
N PHE A 105 14.78 2.05 -15.01
CA PHE A 105 15.38 0.95 -14.26
C PHE A 105 15.19 -0.38 -15.00
N PRO A 106 16.15 -0.79 -15.84
CA PRO A 106 16.06 -2.05 -16.57
C PRO A 106 15.92 -3.27 -15.63
N GLU A 107 16.42 -3.18 -14.40
CA GLU A 107 16.32 -4.24 -13.38
C GLU A 107 14.89 -4.47 -12.87
N VAL A 108 14.02 -3.47 -13.01
CA VAL A 108 12.61 -3.54 -12.61
C VAL A 108 11.74 -4.03 -13.77
N LYS A 109 12.19 -3.90 -15.03
CA LYS A 109 11.42 -4.27 -16.22
C LYS A 109 10.91 -5.71 -16.16
N ASP A 110 11.79 -6.66 -15.86
CA ASP A 110 11.43 -8.08 -15.81
C ASP A 110 10.54 -8.40 -14.60
N LYS A 111 10.60 -7.58 -13.55
CA LYS A 111 9.76 -7.67 -12.36
C LYS A 111 8.46 -6.88 -12.50
N PHE A 112 8.29 -6.07 -13.54
CA PHE A 112 7.10 -5.26 -13.76
C PHE A 112 6.00 -6.11 -14.41
N ASN A 113 5.43 -7.02 -13.62
CA ASN A 113 4.47 -8.01 -14.11
C ASN A 113 3.40 -8.33 -13.05
N ARG A 114 2.38 -9.11 -13.43
CA ARG A 114 1.27 -9.48 -12.55
C ARG A 114 1.68 -10.31 -11.34
N GLU A 115 2.65 -11.20 -11.49
CA GLU A 115 3.10 -12.06 -10.40
C GLU A 115 3.74 -11.22 -9.30
N GLU A 116 4.65 -10.33 -9.68
CA GLU A 116 5.29 -9.42 -8.74
C GLU A 116 4.28 -8.45 -8.13
N LEU A 117 3.31 -7.95 -8.90
CA LEU A 117 2.23 -7.13 -8.36
C LEU A 117 1.45 -7.87 -7.27
N LYS A 118 1.11 -9.15 -7.47
CA LYS A 118 0.43 -9.98 -6.46
C LYS A 118 1.30 -10.14 -5.21
N ASN A 119 2.60 -10.42 -5.38
CA ASN A 119 3.55 -10.54 -4.27
C ASN A 119 3.63 -9.24 -3.47
N LYS A 120 3.75 -8.09 -4.15
CA LYS A 120 3.81 -6.78 -3.50
C LYS A 120 2.52 -6.42 -2.79
N ILE A 121 1.35 -6.75 -3.34
CA ILE A 121 0.07 -6.57 -2.65
C ILE A 121 0.04 -7.36 -1.33
N ALA A 122 0.51 -8.61 -1.31
CA ALA A 122 0.52 -9.42 -0.09
C ALA A 122 1.47 -8.85 0.98
N ILE A 123 2.67 -8.39 0.57
CA ILE A 123 3.63 -7.73 1.46
C ILE A 123 3.01 -6.45 2.05
N VAL A 124 2.48 -5.57 1.19
CA VAL A 124 1.89 -4.31 1.64
C VAL A 124 0.68 -4.54 2.54
N TYR A 125 -0.18 -5.51 2.24
CA TYR A 125 -1.28 -5.89 3.13
C TYR A 125 -0.80 -6.26 4.53
N THR A 126 0.23 -7.10 4.60
CA THR A 126 0.82 -7.55 5.88
C THR A 126 1.41 -6.37 6.63
N THR A 127 2.16 -5.50 5.95
CA THR A 127 2.72 -4.27 6.52
C THR A 127 1.63 -3.36 7.08
N ILE A 128 0.57 -3.07 6.30
CA ILE A 128 -0.58 -2.27 6.76
C ILE A 128 -1.20 -2.89 8.01
N LYS A 129 -1.50 -4.19 7.98
CA LYS A 129 -2.17 -4.88 9.08
C LYS A 129 -1.34 -4.82 10.37
N ASN A 130 -0.05 -5.09 10.29
CA ASN A 130 0.86 -5.00 11.42
C ASN A 130 0.88 -3.59 12.02
N CYS A 131 0.92 -2.56 11.17
CA CYS A 131 0.91 -1.18 11.64
C CYS A 131 -0.42 -0.77 12.27
N LEU A 132 -1.56 -1.10 11.66
CA LEU A 132 -2.88 -0.78 12.23
C LEU A 132 -3.10 -1.45 13.59
N ASN A 133 -2.66 -2.70 13.76
CA ASN A 133 -2.74 -3.41 15.05
C ASN A 133 -1.97 -2.71 16.19
N ILE A 134 -1.02 -1.84 15.85
CA ILE A 134 -0.27 -1.06 16.81
C ILE A 134 -0.94 0.30 17.00
N ILE A 135 -1.29 0.98 15.91
CA ILE A 135 -1.93 2.30 15.95
C ILE A 135 -3.27 2.26 16.72
N VAL A 136 -4.05 1.19 16.57
CA VAL A 136 -5.37 1.04 17.23
C VAL A 136 -5.29 1.06 18.76
N LYS A 137 -4.10 0.83 19.33
CA LYS A 137 -3.89 0.91 20.78
C LYS A 137 -3.91 2.34 21.31
N ASP A 138 -3.58 3.30 20.46
CA ASP A 138 -3.44 4.71 20.82
C ASP A 138 -4.54 5.58 20.19
N ILE A 139 -5.15 5.13 19.09
CA ILE A 139 -6.17 5.88 18.33
C ILE A 139 -7.30 4.94 17.91
N ASP A 140 -8.56 5.33 18.10
CA ASP A 140 -9.69 4.56 17.59
C ASP A 140 -9.78 4.64 16.06
N ILE A 141 -9.43 3.53 15.41
CA ILE A 141 -9.43 3.31 13.96
C ILE A 141 -10.18 2.04 13.57
N ASN A 142 -11.10 1.56 14.43
CA ASN A 142 -11.81 0.29 14.20
C ASN A 142 -12.57 0.27 12.88
N GLU A 143 -13.20 1.38 12.49
CA GLU A 143 -13.87 1.52 11.18
C GLU A 143 -12.90 1.39 10.00
N ILE A 144 -11.66 1.86 10.13
CA ILE A 144 -10.63 1.76 9.09
C ILE A 144 -10.19 0.30 8.93
N ILE A 145 -10.00 -0.41 10.05
CA ILE A 145 -9.67 -1.85 10.05
C ILE A 145 -10.81 -2.66 9.41
N GLN A 146 -12.06 -2.37 9.76
CA GLN A 146 -13.23 -3.04 9.17
C GLN A 146 -13.32 -2.80 7.65
N LYS A 147 -13.05 -1.57 7.17
CA LYS A 147 -13.01 -1.26 5.73
C LYS A 147 -11.95 -2.11 5.00
N LEU A 148 -10.78 -2.29 5.61
CA LEU A 148 -9.71 -3.14 5.07
C LEU A 148 -10.15 -4.61 5.03
N ASP A 149 -10.67 -5.16 6.12
CA ASP A 149 -10.98 -6.58 6.23
C ASP A 149 -12.22 -6.99 5.43
N LYS A 150 -13.29 -6.18 5.42
CA LYS A 150 -14.54 -6.49 4.68
C LYS A 150 -14.26 -6.61 3.18
N LYS A 151 -13.54 -5.64 2.61
CA LYS A 151 -13.14 -5.66 1.19
C LYS A 151 -11.97 -6.61 0.90
N HIS A 152 -11.28 -7.11 1.94
CA HIS A 152 -10.32 -8.18 1.78
C HIS A 152 -11.01 -9.56 1.67
N MET A 153 -12.05 -9.79 2.48
CA MET A 153 -12.79 -11.06 2.64
C MET A 153 -13.88 -11.33 1.58
N GLU A 154 -14.44 -10.30 0.93
CA GLU A 154 -15.43 -10.46 -0.17
C GLU A 154 -14.93 -11.32 -1.36
N VAL A 155 -13.66 -11.72 -1.35
CA VAL A 155 -13.03 -12.63 -2.34
C VAL A 155 -13.31 -14.12 -2.07
N LYS A 156 -13.79 -14.53 -0.88
CA LYS A 156 -14.00 -15.96 -0.57
C LYS A 156 -15.40 -16.51 -0.88
N THR A 157 -16.42 -15.66 -1.07
CA THR A 157 -17.83 -16.11 -1.20
C THR A 157 -18.43 -15.95 -2.60
N GLY A 158 -17.67 -15.47 -3.59
CA GLY A 158 -18.18 -15.24 -4.96
C GLY A 158 -18.15 -16.45 -5.91
N ASN A 159 -17.65 -17.62 -5.51
CA ASN A 159 -17.37 -18.72 -6.44
C ASN A 159 -18.32 -19.94 -6.34
N ASN A 160 -19.50 -19.79 -5.73
CA ASN A 160 -20.39 -20.95 -5.49
C ASN A 160 -21.88 -20.72 -5.79
N MET A 161 -22.20 -19.89 -6.78
CA MET A 161 -23.54 -19.89 -7.37
C MET A 161 -23.40 -19.65 -8.87
N ASP A 162 -23.14 -20.74 -9.62
CA ASP A 162 -23.65 -20.95 -10.98
C ASP A 162 -23.21 -22.34 -11.47
N LYS A 163 -23.80 -23.37 -10.85
CA LYS A 163 -24.01 -24.69 -11.48
C LYS A 163 -25.37 -25.22 -11.01
N LYS A 164 -26.41 -24.88 -11.75
CA LYS A 164 -27.61 -25.69 -11.87
C LYS A 164 -28.04 -25.71 -13.33
#